data_AF-W6MR70-F1
#
_entry.id   AF-W6MR70-F1
#
_cell.length_a   1.000
_cell.length_b   1.000
_cell.length_c   1.000
_cell.angle_alpha   90.00
_cell.angle_beta   90.00
_cell.angle_gamma   90.00
#
_symmetry.space_group_name_H-M   'P 1'
#
loop_
_entity.id
_entity.type
_entity.pdbx_description
1 polymer ?
#
loop_
_entity_poly.entity_id
_entity_poly.type
_entity_poly.pdbx_seq_one_letter_code
_entity_poly.pdbx_strand_id
1 'polypeptide(L)'
;MSQQALKLKDLGNAEFKKGQFKEALRFYKDSISINAHDPVVYSNSAAAHWKLGHYEESLADCDRGLELSPELKIKAKLLLRKGTALRSLRRKAEADECFSQGELIQKELETHQSHNTIISSSITPKEGLVPIPIEKVDALPADFLPLPVPKANSPTSHNNSVPSSRANDKDVTSNLTIPREKLLRFSTLAHLPVELRQSAMKEILKVVPEVFHDYYASRAIEEEFLTFYLQSVIFYLNEGAKNVDLDANILANLKEFSKYPRFGISLLMIDESLVRHVFEGLSVSTQSRTELSTTAKVWGL
;
A
#
# COMPACT_ATOMS: atom_id res chain seq x y z
N MET A 1 6.38 14.77 9.09
CA MET A 1 7.20 15.74 8.31
C MET A 1 7.76 16.80 9.24
N SER A 2 9.08 17.05 9.21
CA SER A 2 9.68 18.15 9.97
C SER A 2 9.40 19.49 9.29
N GLN A 3 8.86 20.47 10.02
CA GLN A 3 8.56 21.81 9.50
C GLN A 3 9.81 22.50 8.92
N GLN A 4 10.99 22.14 9.42
CA GLN A 4 12.28 22.63 8.92
C GLN A 4 12.62 22.09 7.52
N ALA A 5 12.39 20.80 7.27
CA ALA A 5 12.62 20.19 5.96
C ALA A 5 11.74 20.84 4.87
N LEU A 6 10.49 21.16 5.21
CA LEU A 6 9.56 21.83 4.31
C LEU A 6 10.04 23.23 3.93
N LYS A 7 10.50 24.02 4.92
CA LYS A 7 11.06 25.36 4.68
C LYS A 7 12.28 25.31 3.77
N LEU A 8 13.19 24.36 3.99
CA LEU A 8 14.39 24.19 3.14
C LEU A 8 14.02 23.80 1.70
N LYS A 9 13.06 22.89 1.52
CA LYS A 9 12.52 22.56 0.19
C LYS A 9 11.94 23.80 -0.49
N ASP A 10 11.16 24.61 0.21
CA ASP A 10 10.53 25.80 -0.36
C ASP A 10 11.56 26.89 -0.71
N LEU A 11 12.61 27.05 0.10
CA LEU A 11 13.77 27.89 -0.24
C LEU A 11 14.50 27.38 -1.49
N GLY A 12 14.74 26.07 -1.59
CA GLY A 12 15.31 25.45 -2.79
C GLY A 12 14.45 25.72 -4.03
N ASN A 13 13.13 25.62 -3.90
CA ASN A 13 12.19 25.94 -4.98
C ASN A 13 12.24 27.42 -5.38
N ALA A 14 12.43 28.33 -4.42
CA ALA A 14 12.58 29.76 -4.69
C ALA A 14 13.87 30.04 -5.48
N GLU A 15 15.00 29.46 -5.07
CA GLU A 15 16.28 29.61 -5.77
C GLU A 15 16.25 28.95 -7.16
N PHE A 16 15.57 27.80 -7.29
CA PHE A 16 15.37 27.14 -8.58
C PHE A 16 14.63 28.06 -9.57
N LYS A 17 13.58 28.75 -9.11
CA LYS A 17 12.83 29.72 -9.93
C LYS A 17 13.66 30.93 -10.34
N LYS A 18 14.65 31.33 -9.53
CA LYS A 18 15.61 32.39 -9.85
C LYS A 18 16.71 31.93 -10.83
N GLY A 19 16.75 30.64 -11.20
CA GLY A 19 17.80 30.06 -12.03
C GLY A 19 19.09 29.75 -11.26
N GLN A 20 19.11 29.90 -9.93
CA GLN A 20 20.26 29.63 -9.08
C GLN A 20 20.31 28.15 -8.69
N PHE A 21 20.55 27.28 -9.68
CA PHE A 21 20.43 25.83 -9.51
C PHE A 21 21.42 25.24 -8.49
N LYS A 22 22.63 25.80 -8.36
CA LYS A 22 23.62 25.34 -7.36
C LYS A 22 23.15 25.61 -5.93
N GLU A 23 22.60 26.80 -5.66
CA GLU A 23 22.05 27.14 -4.35
C GLU A 23 20.79 26.35 -4.06
N ALA A 24 19.94 26.13 -5.08
CA ALA A 24 18.77 25.25 -4.96
C ALA A 24 19.16 23.83 -4.50
N LEU A 25 20.20 23.25 -5.11
CA LEU A 25 20.72 21.93 -4.71
C LEU A 25 21.24 21.91 -3.27
N ARG A 26 21.88 22.99 -2.78
CA ARG A 26 22.30 23.06 -1.38
C ARG A 26 21.10 22.95 -0.45
N PHE A 27 20.05 23.73 -0.70
CA PHE A 27 18.82 23.68 0.09
C PHE A 27 18.08 22.34 -0.03
N TYR A 28 18.06 21.71 -1.21
CA TYR A 28 17.48 20.37 -1.36
C TYR A 28 18.28 19.32 -0.60
N LYS A 29 19.61 19.37 -0.63
CA LYS A 29 20.47 18.46 0.14
C LYS A 29 20.26 18.61 1.65
N ASP A 30 20.14 19.86 2.12
CA ASP A 30 19.82 20.14 3.53
C ASP A 30 18.39 19.68 3.89
N SER A 31 17.44 19.74 2.95
CA SER A 31 16.10 19.19 3.15
C SER A 31 16.12 17.67 3.24
N ILE A 32 16.87 16.99 2.37
CA ILE A 32 17.05 15.53 2.35
C ILE A 32 17.73 15.03 3.62
N SER A 33 18.71 15.76 4.16
CA SER A 33 19.38 15.37 5.41
C SER A 33 18.45 15.37 6.62
N ILE A 34 17.39 16.19 6.60
CA ILE A 34 16.36 16.23 7.64
C ILE A 34 15.23 15.24 7.34
N ASN A 35 14.82 15.11 6.08
CA ASN A 35 13.77 14.19 5.64
C ASN A 35 14.15 13.48 4.33
N ALA A 36 14.75 12.30 4.46
CA ALA A 36 15.19 11.50 3.33
C ALA A 36 14.05 10.76 2.59
N HIS A 37 12.80 10.85 3.07
CA HIS A 37 11.64 10.13 2.55
C HIS A 37 10.66 11.00 1.75
N ASP A 38 11.06 12.21 1.34
CA ASP A 38 10.22 13.07 0.49
C ASP A 38 10.63 12.95 -1.00
N PRO A 39 9.89 12.19 -1.83
CA PRO A 39 10.21 12.02 -3.26
C PRO A 39 10.09 13.32 -4.07
N VAL A 40 9.37 14.33 -3.56
CA VAL A 40 9.23 15.63 -4.23
C VAL A 40 10.57 16.35 -4.26
N VAL A 41 11.34 16.27 -3.16
CA VAL A 41 12.66 16.92 -3.06
C VAL A 41 13.62 16.29 -4.07
N TYR A 42 13.64 14.97 -4.19
CA TYR A 42 14.47 14.28 -5.19
C TYR A 42 14.07 14.63 -6.63
N SER A 43 12.76 14.73 -6.94
CA SER A 43 12.30 15.20 -8.25
C SER A 43 12.81 16.63 -8.57
N ASN A 44 12.82 17.52 -7.59
CA ASN A 44 13.28 18.89 -7.77
C ASN A 44 14.80 19.00 -7.84
N SER A 45 15.51 18.19 -7.05
CA SER A 45 16.96 18.04 -7.10
C SER A 45 17.43 17.51 -8.46
N ALA A 46 16.78 16.46 -8.98
CA ALA A 46 17.02 15.94 -10.32
C ALA A 46 16.87 17.02 -11.40
N ALA A 47 15.82 17.83 -11.31
CA ALA A 47 15.61 18.96 -12.23
C ALA A 47 16.78 19.96 -12.20
N ALA A 48 17.31 20.25 -11.01
CA ALA A 48 18.40 21.20 -10.83
C ALA A 48 19.73 20.63 -11.35
N HIS A 49 20.01 19.36 -11.06
CA HIS A 49 21.15 18.64 -11.63
C HIS A 49 21.11 18.61 -13.16
N TRP A 50 19.96 18.31 -13.77
CA TRP A 50 19.81 18.33 -15.22
C TRP A 50 20.08 19.71 -15.82
N LYS A 51 19.59 20.79 -15.18
CA LYS A 51 19.83 22.17 -15.62
C LYS A 51 21.30 22.59 -15.53
N LEU A 52 22.08 21.96 -14.65
CA LEU A 52 23.52 22.15 -14.53
C LEU A 52 24.35 21.26 -15.47
N GLY A 53 23.70 20.33 -16.21
CA GLY A 53 24.40 19.35 -17.06
C GLY A 53 24.91 18.13 -16.29
N HIS A 54 24.59 18.01 -15.00
CA HIS A 54 24.96 16.89 -14.13
C HIS A 54 23.95 15.74 -14.33
N TYR A 55 23.99 15.10 -15.50
CA TYR A 55 22.96 14.16 -15.92
C TYR A 55 22.96 12.84 -15.13
N GLU A 56 24.13 12.36 -14.68
CA GLU A 56 24.25 11.14 -13.87
C GLU A 56 23.66 11.36 -12.47
N GLU A 57 23.96 12.49 -11.83
CA GLU A 57 23.38 12.85 -10.53
C GLU A 57 21.88 13.10 -10.64
N SER A 58 21.42 13.69 -11.75
CA SER A 58 19.99 13.81 -12.03
C SER A 58 19.31 12.45 -12.13
N LEU A 59 19.99 11.45 -12.69
CA LEU A 59 19.46 10.09 -12.82
C LEU A 59 19.41 9.40 -11.45
N ALA A 60 20.47 9.52 -10.66
CA ALA A 60 20.53 8.99 -9.29
C ALA A 60 19.42 9.56 -8.39
N ASP A 61 19.16 10.87 -8.47
CA ASP A 61 18.06 11.50 -7.75
C ASP A 61 16.70 10.98 -8.22
N CYS A 62 16.51 10.77 -9.52
CA CYS A 62 15.26 10.20 -10.04
C CYS A 62 15.03 8.78 -9.51
N ASP A 63 16.06 7.94 -9.54
CA ASP A 63 16.00 6.56 -9.05
C ASP A 63 15.68 6.54 -7.56
N ARG A 64 16.37 7.37 -6.77
CA ARG A 64 16.11 7.47 -5.33
C ARG A 64 14.70 7.95 -5.04
N GLY A 65 14.18 8.91 -5.80
CA GLY A 65 12.80 9.37 -5.69
C GLY A 65 11.77 8.28 -6.01
N LEU A 66 12.06 7.43 -7.01
CA LEU A 66 11.18 6.32 -7.41
C LEU A 66 11.16 5.18 -6.39
N GLU A 67 12.26 4.96 -5.67
CA GLU A 67 12.35 3.97 -4.57
C GLU A 67 11.49 4.33 -3.36
N LEU A 68 11.11 5.60 -3.20
CA LEU A 68 10.35 6.10 -2.05
C LEU A 68 8.84 5.96 -2.18
N SER A 69 8.35 5.12 -3.11
CA SER A 69 6.92 4.92 -3.38
C SER A 69 6.14 6.25 -3.55
N PRO A 70 6.53 7.10 -4.51
CA PRO A 70 5.87 8.37 -4.75
C PRO A 70 4.41 8.20 -5.18
N GLU A 71 3.56 9.15 -4.82
CA GLU A 71 2.23 9.30 -5.42
C GLU A 71 2.32 9.31 -6.95
N LEU A 72 1.28 8.81 -7.65
CA LEU A 72 1.25 8.67 -9.11
C LEU A 72 1.70 9.94 -9.85
N LYS A 73 1.24 11.12 -9.40
CA LYS A 73 1.61 12.41 -9.99
C LYS A 73 3.11 12.73 -9.87
N ILE A 74 3.72 12.36 -8.74
CA ILE A 74 5.16 12.55 -8.52
C ILE A 74 5.97 11.47 -9.24
N LYS A 75 5.47 10.22 -9.25
CA LYS A 75 6.05 9.10 -10.00
C LYS A 75 6.15 9.42 -11.50
N ALA A 76 5.09 9.92 -12.11
CA ALA A 76 5.09 10.35 -13.51
C ALA A 76 6.16 11.43 -13.77
N LYS A 77 6.26 12.45 -12.89
CA LYS A 77 7.28 13.50 -13.02
C LYS A 77 8.71 12.94 -12.92
N LEU A 78 8.96 12.03 -11.99
CA LEU A 78 10.27 11.40 -11.82
C LEU A 78 10.66 10.58 -13.05
N LEU A 79 9.73 9.80 -13.62
CA LEU A 79 9.96 9.01 -14.84
C LEU A 79 10.26 9.91 -16.05
N LEU A 80 9.49 10.98 -16.24
CA LEU A 80 9.75 11.95 -17.31
C LEU A 80 11.13 12.60 -17.16
N ARG A 81 11.51 12.98 -15.93
CA ARG A 81 12.84 13.55 -15.64
C ARG A 81 13.95 12.53 -15.87
N LYS A 82 13.77 11.28 -15.43
CA LYS A 82 14.70 10.18 -15.68
C LYS A 82 14.91 9.96 -17.18
N GLY A 83 13.82 9.92 -17.96
CA GLY A 83 13.88 9.85 -19.42
C GLY A 83 14.66 11.01 -20.04
N THR A 84 14.45 12.25 -19.56
CA THR A 84 15.23 13.41 -20.05
C THR A 84 16.71 13.34 -19.71
N ALA A 85 17.07 12.83 -18.53
CA ALA A 85 18.46 12.62 -18.13
C ALA A 85 19.12 11.52 -18.98
N LEU A 86 18.48 10.36 -19.12
CA LEU A 86 18.92 9.25 -19.97
C LEU A 86 19.13 9.65 -21.43
N ARG A 87 18.20 10.45 -21.99
CA ARG A 87 18.33 10.98 -23.34
C ARG A 87 19.55 11.89 -23.49
N SER A 88 19.87 12.67 -22.46
CA SER A 88 21.05 13.55 -22.42
C SER A 88 22.34 12.75 -22.31
N LEU A 89 22.30 11.59 -21.64
CA LEU A 89 23.37 10.58 -21.57
C LEU A 89 23.47 9.66 -22.80
N ARG A 90 22.70 9.92 -23.87
CA ARG A 90 22.63 9.09 -25.09
C ARG A 90 22.07 7.65 -24.88
N ARG A 91 21.49 7.36 -23.72
CA ARG A 91 20.82 6.08 -23.40
C ARG A 91 19.37 6.09 -23.88
N LYS A 92 19.18 6.09 -25.21
CA LYS A 92 17.86 6.31 -25.84
C LYS A 92 16.83 5.24 -25.50
N ALA A 93 17.19 3.95 -25.58
CA ALA A 93 16.25 2.85 -25.34
C ALA A 93 15.62 2.92 -23.94
N GLU A 94 16.44 3.15 -22.92
CA GLU A 94 15.97 3.30 -21.54
C GLU A 94 15.15 4.59 -21.34
N ALA A 95 15.47 5.66 -22.08
CA ALA A 95 14.70 6.88 -22.05
C ALA A 95 13.28 6.68 -22.60
N ASP A 96 13.16 5.96 -23.72
CA ASP A 96 11.88 5.67 -24.36
C ASP A 96 10.98 4.81 -23.45
N GLU A 97 11.56 3.86 -22.72
CA GLU A 97 10.85 3.09 -21.70
C GLU A 97 10.33 3.99 -20.56
N CYS A 98 11.18 4.89 -20.04
CA CYS A 98 10.77 5.83 -18.98
C CYS A 98 9.65 6.77 -19.45
N PHE A 99 9.71 7.26 -20.69
CA PHE A 99 8.64 8.10 -21.25
C PHE A 99 7.34 7.31 -21.40
N SER A 100 7.40 6.10 -21.94
CA SER A 100 6.23 5.22 -22.10
C SER A 100 5.56 4.93 -20.75
N GLN A 101 6.34 4.61 -19.71
CA GLN A 101 5.82 4.40 -18.36
C GLN A 101 5.21 5.68 -17.76
N GLY A 102 5.85 6.84 -17.99
CA GLY A 102 5.34 8.13 -17.53
C GLY A 102 4.01 8.52 -18.18
N GLU A 103 3.86 8.30 -19.49
CA GLU A 103 2.63 8.55 -20.24
C GLU A 103 1.48 7.65 -19.78
N LEU A 104 1.76 6.37 -19.51
CA LEU A 104 0.76 5.43 -18.99
C LEU A 104 0.14 5.94 -17.68
N ILE A 105 0.98 6.37 -16.74
CA ILE A 105 0.53 6.91 -15.44
C ILE A 105 -0.23 8.22 -15.63
N GLN A 106 0.16 9.05 -16.60
CA GLN A 106 -0.56 10.29 -16.87
C GLN A 106 -1.96 10.04 -17.42
N LYS A 107 -2.11 9.07 -18.32
CA LYS A 107 -3.41 8.62 -18.82
C LYS A 107 -4.29 8.04 -17.71
N GLU A 108 -3.70 7.27 -16.80
CA GLU A 108 -4.38 6.78 -15.58
C GLU A 108 -4.91 7.95 -14.74
N LEU A 109 -4.07 8.96 -14.49
CA LEU A 109 -4.46 10.15 -13.73
C LEU A 109 -5.60 10.95 -14.40
N GLU A 110 -5.58 11.08 -15.72
CA GLU A 110 -6.63 11.73 -16.52
C GLU A 110 -7.95 10.96 -16.48
N THR A 111 -7.88 9.63 -16.49
CA THR A 111 -9.06 8.75 -16.38
C THR A 111 -9.73 8.94 -15.01
N HIS A 112 -8.94 8.93 -13.93
CA HIS A 112 -9.46 9.19 -12.58
C HIS A 112 -10.04 10.60 -12.41
N GLN A 113 -9.45 11.63 -13.03
CA GLN A 113 -10.01 12.99 -13.02
C GLN A 113 -11.32 13.08 -13.81
N SER A 114 -11.41 12.39 -14.94
CA SER A 114 -12.62 12.33 -15.76
C SER A 114 -13.76 11.65 -15.02
N HIS A 115 -13.51 10.52 -14.35
CA HIS A 115 -14.50 9.86 -13.50
C HIS A 115 -14.97 10.74 -12.34
N ASN A 116 -14.06 11.42 -11.63
CA ASN A 116 -14.44 12.36 -10.57
C ASN A 116 -15.26 13.56 -11.07
N THR A 117 -14.98 14.03 -12.29
CA THR A 117 -15.72 15.15 -12.92
C THR A 117 -17.12 14.71 -13.38
N ILE A 118 -17.26 13.49 -13.89
CA ILE A 118 -18.56 12.90 -14.22
C ILE A 118 -19.39 12.71 -12.95
N ILE A 119 -18.79 12.20 -11.87
CA ILE A 119 -19.48 12.04 -10.58
C ILE A 119 -19.94 13.40 -10.04
N SER A 120 -19.07 14.42 -10.03
CA SER A 120 -19.44 15.74 -9.50
C SER A 120 -20.49 16.47 -10.36
N SER A 121 -20.49 16.27 -11.67
CA SER A 121 -21.51 16.82 -12.59
C SER A 121 -22.83 16.04 -12.58
N SER A 122 -22.83 14.77 -12.17
CA SER A 122 -24.03 13.94 -12.00
C SER A 122 -24.78 14.25 -10.70
N ILE A 123 -24.14 14.98 -9.76
CA ILE A 123 -24.78 15.56 -8.58
C ILE A 123 -25.32 16.94 -8.97
N THR A 124 -26.29 16.98 -9.89
CA THR A 124 -27.27 18.07 -9.88
C THR A 124 -28.26 17.76 -8.76
N PRO A 125 -28.53 18.69 -7.83
CA PRO A 125 -29.54 18.46 -6.80
C PRO A 125 -30.88 18.28 -7.51
N LYS A 126 -31.33 17.04 -7.69
CA LYS A 126 -32.73 16.78 -8.01
C LYS A 126 -33.53 17.31 -6.83
N GLU A 127 -34.36 18.33 -7.10
CA GLU A 127 -35.37 18.81 -6.18
C GLU A 127 -36.16 17.62 -5.63
N GLY A 128 -36.23 17.51 -4.31
CA GLY A 128 -36.87 16.38 -3.63
C GLY A 128 -36.01 15.68 -2.58
N LEU A 129 -35.00 16.33 -2.00
CA LEU A 129 -34.43 15.87 -0.73
C LEU A 129 -35.48 16.10 0.36
N VAL A 130 -36.12 15.03 0.82
CA VAL A 130 -36.91 15.04 2.05
C VAL A 130 -35.95 15.40 3.18
N PRO A 131 -36.14 16.51 3.90
CA PRO A 131 -35.27 16.86 5.02
C PRO A 131 -35.43 15.78 6.09
N ILE A 132 -34.36 15.02 6.35
CA ILE A 132 -34.29 14.17 7.53
C ILE A 132 -34.12 15.14 8.71
N PRO A 133 -35.03 15.18 9.70
CA PRO A 133 -34.90 16.08 10.83
C PRO A 133 -33.66 15.70 11.62
N ILE A 134 -32.64 16.56 11.60
CA ILE A 134 -31.51 16.45 12.50
C ILE A 134 -31.99 17.05 13.83
N GLU A 135 -32.37 16.18 14.76
CA GLU A 135 -32.61 16.58 16.14
C GLU A 135 -31.27 17.07 16.72
N LYS A 136 -31.22 18.35 17.11
CA LYS A 136 -30.05 18.89 17.80
C LYS A 136 -29.99 18.25 19.18
N VAL A 137 -29.19 17.21 19.30
CA VAL A 137 -28.86 16.62 20.60
C VAL A 137 -27.72 17.45 21.20
N ASP A 138 -28.05 18.35 22.12
CA ASP A 138 -27.11 19.31 22.72
C ASP A 138 -26.03 18.65 23.61
N ALA A 139 -26.08 17.34 23.82
CA ALA A 139 -25.06 16.58 24.55
C ALA A 139 -24.99 15.13 24.08
N LEU A 140 -23.78 14.57 24.05
CA LEU A 140 -23.53 13.16 23.77
C LEU A 140 -24.29 12.28 24.79
N PRO A 141 -25.04 11.25 24.37
CA PRO A 141 -25.69 10.31 25.29
C PRO A 141 -24.67 9.69 26.25
N ALA A 142 -25.08 9.44 27.50
CA ALA A 142 -24.18 8.96 28.57
C ALA A 142 -23.41 7.69 28.21
N ASP A 143 -23.95 6.87 27.31
CA ASP A 143 -23.36 5.63 26.80
C ASP A 143 -22.07 5.85 25.99
N PHE A 144 -21.84 7.09 25.54
CA PHE A 144 -20.64 7.50 24.80
C PHE A 144 -19.68 8.34 25.64
N LEU A 145 -19.90 8.44 26.96
CA LEU A 145 -18.90 9.01 27.85
C LEU A 145 -17.70 8.03 27.95
N PRO A 146 -16.45 8.53 27.86
CA PRO A 146 -15.27 7.69 27.98
C PRO A 146 -15.29 6.90 29.29
N LEU A 147 -15.09 5.59 29.22
CA LEU A 147 -14.95 4.74 30.40
C LEU A 147 -13.79 5.26 31.29
N PRO A 148 -13.92 5.22 32.63
CA PRO A 148 -12.87 5.68 33.52
C PRO A 148 -11.60 4.87 33.30
N VAL A 149 -10.50 5.56 32.96
CA VAL A 149 -9.18 4.93 32.81
C VAL A 149 -8.75 4.39 34.18
N PRO A 150 -8.39 3.10 34.32
CA PRO A 150 -7.85 2.59 35.57
C PRO A 150 -6.55 3.31 35.91
N LYS A 151 -6.47 3.89 37.11
CA LYS A 151 -5.24 4.52 37.62
C LYS A 151 -4.16 3.45 37.79
N ALA A 152 -3.14 3.50 36.94
CA ALA A 152 -1.94 2.70 37.10
C ALA A 152 -1.12 3.23 38.29
N ASN A 153 -1.09 2.47 39.38
CA ASN A 153 -0.15 2.66 40.46
C ASN A 153 1.24 2.18 40.01
N SER A 154 2.22 3.07 40.05
CA SER A 154 3.65 2.72 40.03
C SER A 154 4.03 1.95 41.30
N PRO A 155 4.98 1.00 41.22
CA PRO A 155 6.20 1.18 42.01
C PRO A 155 7.51 0.78 41.30
N THR A 156 8.50 1.67 41.46
CA THR A 156 9.94 1.46 41.74
C THR A 156 10.71 0.21 41.25
N SER A 157 11.71 0.50 40.40
CA SER A 157 13.14 0.10 40.44
C SER A 157 13.57 -1.18 41.18
N HIS A 158 14.17 -2.11 40.43
CA HIS A 158 15.44 -2.73 40.81
C HIS A 158 16.25 -3.19 39.58
N ASN A 159 17.55 -2.88 39.62
CA ASN A 159 18.62 -3.22 38.68
C ASN A 159 18.82 -4.73 38.49
N ASN A 160 19.25 -5.17 37.30
CA ASN A 160 20.62 -5.68 37.10
C ASN A 160 20.89 -6.22 35.66
N SER A 161 22.01 -5.73 35.10
CA SER A 161 23.00 -6.41 34.23
C SER A 161 22.62 -7.18 32.94
N VAL A 162 23.19 -6.69 31.83
CA VAL A 162 23.44 -7.34 30.52
C VAL A 162 24.49 -8.48 30.67
N PRO A 163 24.66 -9.45 29.71
CA PRO A 163 25.49 -9.18 28.51
C PRO A 163 25.09 -9.89 27.19
N SER A 164 25.57 -9.26 26.11
CA SER A 164 25.73 -9.63 24.69
C SER A 164 26.25 -11.05 24.34
N SER A 165 25.82 -11.62 23.19
CA SER A 165 26.64 -12.25 22.11
C SER A 165 25.68 -12.85 21.05
N ARG A 166 25.78 -12.62 19.73
CA ARG A 166 26.80 -12.82 18.68
C ARG A 166 26.91 -14.26 18.14
N ALA A 167 26.42 -14.41 16.90
CA ALA A 167 26.89 -15.25 15.78
C ALA A 167 26.53 -16.75 15.68
N ASN A 168 26.08 -17.07 14.45
CA ASN A 168 26.16 -18.30 13.66
C ASN A 168 25.41 -19.55 14.13
N ASP A 169 24.42 -19.95 13.32
CA ASP A 169 24.47 -21.28 12.72
C ASP A 169 23.93 -21.26 11.29
N LYS A 170 24.67 -21.94 10.42
CA LYS A 170 24.25 -22.30 9.07
C LYS A 170 23.32 -23.49 9.21
N ASP A 171 22.12 -23.44 8.63
CA ASP A 171 21.54 -24.65 8.09
C ASP A 171 20.62 -24.37 6.89
N VAL A 172 20.87 -25.16 5.87
CA VAL A 172 20.24 -25.16 4.57
C VAL A 172 18.95 -25.96 4.69
N THR A 173 17.80 -25.30 4.65
CA THR A 173 16.59 -25.87 4.03
C THR A 173 15.76 -24.75 3.42
N SER A 174 15.39 -24.97 2.17
CA SER A 174 14.45 -24.19 1.36
C SER A 174 13.19 -23.83 2.14
N ASN A 175 13.07 -22.58 2.57
CA ASN A 175 11.80 -21.98 2.94
C ASN A 175 11.86 -20.52 2.51
N LEU A 176 10.80 -20.07 1.84
CA LEU A 176 10.58 -18.68 1.46
C LEU A 176 10.40 -17.84 2.74
N THR A 177 11.50 -17.58 3.46
CA THR A 177 11.50 -16.65 4.59
C THR A 177 11.36 -15.26 3.99
N ILE A 178 10.13 -14.78 3.89
CA ILE A 178 9.85 -13.38 3.63
C ILE A 178 10.49 -12.62 4.81
N PRO A 179 11.58 -11.86 4.60
CA PRO A 179 12.21 -11.10 5.66
C PRO A 179 11.18 -10.16 6.28
N ARG A 180 11.19 -9.99 7.60
CA ARG A 180 10.28 -9.12 8.36
C ARG A 180 10.27 -7.65 7.84
N GLU A 181 11.28 -7.28 7.06
CA GLU A 181 11.46 -5.97 6.42
C GLU A 181 10.75 -5.84 5.05
N LYS A 182 10.17 -6.94 4.54
CA LYS A 182 9.37 -7.01 3.29
C LYS A 182 7.85 -7.11 3.54
N LEU A 183 7.36 -6.84 4.76
CA LEU A 183 5.92 -6.80 5.03
C LEU A 183 5.15 -5.79 4.16
N LEU A 184 5.82 -4.90 3.41
CA LEU A 184 5.24 -3.97 2.43
C LEU A 184 4.59 -4.58 1.16
N ARG A 185 4.29 -5.89 1.08
CA ARG A 185 4.14 -6.59 -0.21
C ARG A 185 2.81 -7.25 -0.57
N PHE A 186 1.79 -7.31 0.29
CA PHE A 186 0.53 -7.98 -0.09
C PHE A 186 -0.20 -7.29 -1.26
N SER A 187 -0.22 -5.95 -1.28
CA SER A 187 -0.75 -5.17 -2.41
C SER A 187 0.06 -5.37 -3.70
N THR A 188 1.36 -5.66 -3.60
CA THR A 188 2.20 -5.94 -4.78
C THR A 188 1.96 -7.32 -5.39
N LEU A 189 1.29 -8.23 -4.67
CA LEU A 189 1.01 -9.58 -5.18
C LEU A 189 0.11 -9.55 -6.43
N ALA A 190 -0.87 -8.64 -6.44
CA ALA A 190 -1.77 -8.44 -7.58
C ALA A 190 -1.02 -8.03 -8.87
N HIS A 191 0.20 -7.49 -8.75
CA HIS A 191 0.97 -6.94 -9.88
C HIS A 191 2.20 -7.80 -10.21
N LEU A 192 2.30 -9.00 -9.65
CA LEU A 192 3.41 -9.91 -9.95
C LEU A 192 3.41 -10.31 -11.44
N PRO A 193 4.61 -10.48 -12.05
CA PRO A 193 4.77 -11.11 -13.36
C PRO A 193 4.08 -12.48 -13.40
N VAL A 194 3.59 -12.87 -14.59
CA VAL A 194 2.76 -14.06 -14.78
C VAL A 194 3.47 -15.33 -14.29
N GLU A 195 4.78 -15.39 -14.45
CA GLU A 195 5.65 -16.51 -14.09
C GLU A 195 5.72 -16.72 -12.57
N LEU A 196 5.69 -15.64 -11.80
CA LEU A 196 5.77 -15.68 -10.34
C LEU A 196 4.39 -15.77 -9.68
N ARG A 197 3.33 -15.43 -10.42
CA ARG A 197 1.96 -15.35 -9.90
C ARG A 197 1.48 -16.70 -9.37
N GLN A 198 1.66 -17.78 -10.12
CA GLN A 198 1.22 -19.12 -9.70
C GLN A 198 1.94 -19.59 -8.42
N SER A 199 3.25 -19.35 -8.32
CA SER A 199 4.01 -19.68 -7.11
C SER A 199 3.52 -18.86 -5.91
N ALA A 200 3.26 -17.57 -6.10
CA ALA A 200 2.74 -16.70 -5.04
C ALA A 200 1.33 -17.11 -4.59
N MET A 201 0.46 -17.51 -5.52
CA MET A 201 -0.90 -18.00 -5.23
C MET A 201 -0.87 -19.27 -4.36
N LYS A 202 0.12 -20.16 -4.54
CA LYS A 202 0.26 -21.35 -3.69
C LYS A 202 0.80 -21.03 -2.31
N GLU A 203 1.74 -20.10 -2.22
CA GLU A 203 2.37 -19.74 -0.94
C GLU A 203 1.45 -18.89 -0.06
N ILE A 204 0.65 -17.99 -0.65
CA ILE A 204 -0.24 -17.11 0.14
C ILE A 204 -1.31 -17.89 0.92
N LEU A 205 -1.80 -19.01 0.37
CA LEU A 205 -2.82 -19.84 1.03
C LEU A 205 -2.27 -20.60 2.25
N LYS A 206 -0.95 -20.77 2.34
CA LYS A 206 -0.28 -21.42 3.47
C LYS A 206 -0.02 -20.45 4.64
N VAL A 207 -0.21 -19.16 4.43
CA VAL A 207 0.01 -18.13 5.47
C VAL A 207 -1.11 -18.23 6.51
N VAL A 208 -0.71 -18.19 7.79
CA VAL A 208 -1.63 -18.29 8.93
C VAL A 208 -2.28 -16.94 9.26
N PRO A 209 -3.49 -16.91 9.86
CA PRO A 209 -4.23 -15.68 10.13
C PRO A 209 -3.46 -14.63 10.94
N GLU A 210 -2.59 -15.05 11.85
CA GLU A 210 -1.82 -14.16 12.73
C GLU A 210 -0.89 -13.23 11.95
N VAL A 211 -0.34 -13.71 10.84
CA VAL A 211 0.55 -12.91 9.98
C VAL A 211 -0.22 -11.79 9.29
N PHE A 212 -1.46 -12.06 8.88
CA PHE A 212 -2.32 -11.03 8.32
C PHE A 212 -2.77 -10.03 9.39
N HIS A 213 -2.94 -10.48 10.64
CA HIS A 213 -3.33 -9.61 11.74
C HIS A 213 -2.25 -8.56 12.01
N ASP A 214 -0.98 -8.97 12.09
CA ASP A 214 0.14 -8.05 12.26
C ASP A 214 0.20 -6.96 11.16
N TYR A 215 -0.28 -7.29 9.95
CA TYR A 215 -0.26 -6.38 8.82
C TYR A 215 -1.50 -5.48 8.71
N TYR A 216 -2.69 -6.07 8.78
CA TYR A 216 -3.98 -5.41 8.52
C TYR A 216 -4.70 -4.93 9.78
N ALA A 217 -4.24 -5.25 11.00
CA ALA A 217 -4.87 -4.72 12.21
C ALA A 217 -4.80 -3.18 12.27
N SER A 218 -3.73 -2.58 11.74
CA SER A 218 -3.53 -1.12 11.69
C SER A 218 -3.70 -0.50 10.30
N ARG A 219 -3.87 -1.33 9.26
CA ARG A 219 -3.96 -0.93 7.85
C ARG A 219 -5.30 -1.38 7.27
N ALA A 220 -5.86 -0.59 6.36
CA ALA A 220 -7.07 -1.01 5.66
C ALA A 220 -6.78 -2.20 4.76
N ILE A 221 -7.67 -3.19 4.72
CA ILE A 221 -7.57 -4.28 3.75
C ILE A 221 -7.93 -3.76 2.36
N GLU A 222 -7.04 -3.98 1.39
CA GLU A 222 -7.21 -3.50 0.01
C GLU A 222 -8.00 -4.50 -0.84
N GLU A 223 -8.72 -4.02 -1.86
CA GLU A 223 -9.48 -4.88 -2.77
C GLU A 223 -8.57 -5.71 -3.66
N GLU A 224 -7.47 -5.13 -4.14
CA GLU A 224 -6.51 -5.82 -5.00
C GLU A 224 -5.93 -7.07 -4.32
N PHE A 225 -5.69 -6.99 -3.00
CA PHE A 225 -5.27 -8.13 -2.20
C PHE A 225 -6.37 -9.17 -2.06
N LEU A 226 -7.59 -8.76 -1.71
CA LEU A 226 -8.72 -9.67 -1.56
C LEU A 226 -9.03 -10.41 -2.88
N THR A 227 -9.07 -9.68 -3.99
CA THR A 227 -9.23 -10.23 -5.34
C THR A 227 -8.13 -11.25 -5.64
N PHE A 228 -6.86 -10.92 -5.37
CA PHE A 228 -5.74 -11.84 -5.55
C PHE A 228 -5.88 -13.10 -4.68
N TYR A 229 -6.27 -12.95 -3.41
CA TYR A 229 -6.45 -14.06 -2.49
C TYR A 229 -7.58 -14.99 -2.95
N LEU A 230 -8.75 -14.45 -3.32
CA LEU A 230 -9.87 -15.24 -3.84
C LEU A 230 -9.49 -15.97 -5.14
N GLN A 231 -8.78 -15.30 -6.06
CA GLN A 231 -8.25 -15.94 -7.26
C GLN A 231 -7.27 -17.07 -6.92
N SER A 232 -6.46 -16.90 -5.88
CA SER A 232 -5.56 -17.95 -5.37
C SER A 232 -6.34 -19.18 -4.89
N VAL A 233 -7.44 -18.96 -4.16
CA VAL A 233 -8.32 -20.04 -3.72
C VAL A 233 -8.96 -20.76 -4.91
N ILE A 234 -9.50 -20.03 -5.89
CA ILE A 234 -10.08 -20.61 -7.11
C ILE A 234 -9.02 -21.43 -7.88
N PHE A 235 -7.80 -20.90 -8.00
CA PHE A 235 -6.69 -21.63 -8.63
C PHE A 235 -6.41 -22.95 -7.92
N TYR A 236 -6.37 -22.95 -6.58
CA TYR A 236 -6.23 -24.17 -5.78
C TYR A 236 -7.41 -25.14 -5.95
N LEU A 237 -8.66 -24.65 -5.94
CA LEU A 237 -9.85 -25.47 -6.13
C LEU A 237 -9.86 -26.16 -7.51
N ASN A 238 -9.36 -25.47 -8.55
CA ASN A 238 -9.23 -26.00 -9.90
C ASN A 238 -8.12 -27.05 -10.04
N GLU A 239 -7.09 -27.05 -9.19
CA GLU A 239 -6.06 -28.12 -9.19
C GLU A 239 -6.60 -29.47 -8.68
N GLY A 240 -7.78 -29.49 -8.05
CA GLY A 240 -8.50 -30.72 -7.65
C GLY A 240 -7.90 -31.47 -6.46
N ALA A 241 -6.79 -30.99 -5.89
CA ALA A 241 -6.15 -31.57 -4.71
C ALA A 241 -6.84 -31.07 -3.43
N LYS A 242 -7.79 -31.84 -2.89
CA LYS A 242 -8.47 -31.50 -1.64
C LYS A 242 -7.54 -31.71 -0.44
N ASN A 243 -7.16 -30.63 0.22
CA ASN A 243 -6.40 -30.64 1.46
C ASN A 243 -7.25 -30.03 2.59
N VAL A 244 -7.74 -30.87 3.50
CA VAL A 244 -8.65 -30.46 4.59
C VAL A 244 -8.01 -29.43 5.52
N ASP A 245 -6.69 -29.54 5.77
CA ASP A 245 -5.97 -28.61 6.64
C ASP A 245 -5.83 -27.24 5.97
N LEU A 246 -5.60 -27.22 4.65
CA LEU A 246 -5.52 -25.99 3.89
C LEU A 246 -6.89 -25.32 3.75
N ASP A 247 -7.96 -26.08 3.51
CA ASP A 247 -9.34 -25.57 3.47
C ASP A 247 -9.73 -24.92 4.81
N ALA A 248 -9.31 -25.53 5.92
CA ALA A 248 -9.50 -24.95 7.26
C ALA A 248 -8.71 -23.66 7.45
N ASN A 249 -7.45 -23.59 7.00
CA ASN A 249 -6.64 -22.38 7.05
C ASN A 249 -7.24 -21.26 6.19
N ILE A 250 -7.73 -21.59 4.98
CA ILE A 250 -8.40 -20.64 4.09
C ILE A 250 -9.65 -20.07 4.78
N LEU A 251 -10.48 -20.92 5.38
CA LEU A 251 -11.66 -20.45 6.11
C LEU A 251 -11.28 -19.53 7.28
N ALA A 252 -10.23 -19.88 8.04
CA ALA A 252 -9.74 -19.04 9.15
C ALA A 252 -9.28 -17.66 8.65
N ASN A 253 -8.54 -17.62 7.54
CA ASN A 253 -8.12 -16.36 6.90
C ASN A 253 -9.31 -15.52 6.41
N LEU A 254 -10.28 -16.14 5.71
CA LEU A 254 -11.49 -15.42 5.24
C LEU A 254 -12.30 -14.83 6.40
N LYS A 255 -12.36 -15.54 7.53
CA LYS A 255 -12.99 -15.04 8.76
C LYS A 255 -12.21 -13.86 9.34
N GLU A 256 -10.89 -13.93 9.35
CA GLU A 256 -10.06 -12.85 9.88
C GLU A 256 -10.13 -11.59 9.01
N PHE A 257 -10.13 -11.74 7.68
CA PHE A 257 -10.24 -10.62 6.74
C PHE A 257 -11.49 -9.78 6.95
N SER A 258 -12.61 -10.43 7.32
CA SER A 258 -13.86 -9.72 7.58
C SER A 258 -13.83 -8.79 8.80
N LYS A 259 -12.82 -8.88 9.65
CA LYS A 259 -12.64 -8.03 10.84
C LYS A 259 -11.83 -6.77 10.56
N TYR A 260 -11.10 -6.71 9.45
CA TYR A 260 -10.16 -5.62 9.20
C TYR A 260 -10.85 -4.33 8.73
N PRO A 261 -10.23 -3.16 8.97
CA PRO A 261 -10.78 -1.89 8.52
C PRO A 261 -10.97 -1.86 7.00
N ARG A 262 -12.09 -1.26 6.56
CA ARG A 262 -12.51 -1.14 5.15
C ARG A 262 -12.86 -2.43 4.42
N PHE A 263 -12.93 -3.58 5.10
CA PHE A 263 -13.37 -4.84 4.49
C PHE A 263 -14.67 -4.69 3.68
N GLY A 264 -15.70 -4.08 4.24
CA GLY A 264 -16.97 -3.88 3.54
C GLY A 264 -16.88 -3.01 2.28
N ILE A 265 -15.99 -2.01 2.25
CA ILE A 265 -15.77 -1.17 1.05
C ILE A 265 -15.04 -1.98 -0.01
N SER A 266 -14.00 -2.72 0.40
CA SER A 266 -13.22 -3.57 -0.51
C SER A 266 -14.08 -4.68 -1.09
N LEU A 267 -14.96 -5.29 -0.30
CA LEU A 267 -15.90 -6.31 -0.76
C LEU A 267 -16.88 -5.79 -1.83
N LEU A 268 -17.35 -4.54 -1.73
CA LEU A 268 -18.24 -3.95 -2.73
C LEU A 268 -17.60 -3.79 -4.12
N MET A 269 -16.27 -3.79 -4.19
CA MET A 269 -15.52 -3.65 -5.44
C MET A 269 -15.16 -5.02 -6.05
N ILE A 270 -15.37 -6.12 -5.32
CA ILE A 270 -15.09 -7.49 -5.77
C ILE A 270 -16.31 -8.06 -6.48
N ASP A 271 -16.07 -8.81 -7.56
CA ASP A 271 -17.11 -9.52 -8.28
C ASP A 271 -17.73 -10.63 -7.39
N GLU A 272 -19.03 -10.56 -7.17
CA GLU A 272 -19.80 -11.54 -6.37
C GLU A 272 -19.62 -12.98 -6.88
N SER A 273 -19.40 -13.18 -8.18
CA SER A 273 -19.16 -14.50 -8.77
C SER A 273 -17.88 -15.16 -8.25
N LEU A 274 -16.83 -14.38 -7.96
CA LEU A 274 -15.59 -14.89 -7.38
C LEU A 274 -15.83 -15.39 -5.96
N VAL A 275 -16.54 -14.58 -5.17
CA VAL A 275 -16.88 -14.92 -3.78
C VAL A 275 -17.72 -16.19 -3.75
N ARG A 276 -18.77 -16.26 -4.58
CA ARG A 276 -19.63 -17.45 -4.69
C ARG A 276 -18.83 -18.71 -5.05
N HIS A 277 -17.97 -18.64 -6.06
CA HIS A 277 -17.13 -19.78 -6.48
C HIS A 277 -16.26 -20.29 -5.33
N VAL A 278 -15.64 -19.40 -4.57
CA VAL A 278 -14.79 -19.77 -3.42
C VAL A 278 -15.60 -20.50 -2.35
N PHE A 279 -16.73 -19.93 -1.92
CA PHE A 279 -17.53 -20.53 -0.84
C PHE A 279 -18.25 -21.82 -1.26
N GLU A 280 -18.60 -21.99 -2.53
CA GLU A 280 -19.16 -23.24 -3.07
C GLU A 280 -18.12 -24.36 -3.22
N GLY A 281 -16.87 -24.00 -3.54
CA GLY A 281 -15.80 -24.97 -3.75
C GLY A 281 -15.11 -25.48 -2.48
N LEU A 282 -15.13 -24.71 -1.39
CA LEU A 282 -14.47 -25.08 -0.13
C LEU A 282 -15.15 -26.29 0.54
N SER A 283 -14.37 -27.33 0.80
CA SER A 283 -14.82 -28.60 1.37
C SER A 283 -14.39 -28.73 2.83
N VAL A 284 -15.01 -27.95 3.72
CA VAL A 284 -14.64 -27.95 5.14
C VAL A 284 -15.29 -29.10 5.92
N SER A 285 -14.69 -29.45 7.06
CA SER A 285 -15.21 -30.47 7.97
C SER A 285 -16.66 -30.19 8.40
N THR A 286 -17.39 -31.24 8.80
CA THR A 286 -18.78 -31.13 9.28
C THR A 286 -18.94 -30.10 10.41
N GLN A 287 -17.91 -29.93 11.25
CA GLN A 287 -17.90 -29.01 12.38
C GLN A 287 -17.71 -27.54 11.95
N SER A 288 -16.96 -27.32 10.86
CA SER A 288 -16.70 -25.99 10.30
C SER A 288 -17.74 -25.53 9.27
N ARG A 289 -18.71 -26.38 8.90
CA ARG A 289 -19.74 -26.06 7.90
C ARG A 289 -20.65 -24.89 8.33
N THR A 290 -20.97 -24.81 9.62
CA THR A 290 -21.73 -23.70 10.20
C THR A 290 -20.93 -22.40 10.16
N GLU A 291 -19.62 -22.49 10.39
CA GLU A 291 -18.70 -21.35 10.32
C GLU A 291 -18.54 -20.85 8.88
N LEU A 292 -18.45 -21.77 7.91
CA LEU A 292 -18.42 -21.44 6.49
C LEU A 292 -19.69 -20.68 6.09
N SER A 293 -20.88 -21.15 6.49
CA SER A 293 -22.14 -20.48 6.19
C SER A 293 -22.24 -19.10 6.85
N THR A 294 -21.76 -18.96 8.08
CA THR A 294 -21.74 -17.66 8.77
C THR A 294 -20.79 -16.69 8.09
N THR A 295 -19.61 -17.17 7.68
CA THR A 295 -18.61 -16.36 6.99
C THR A 295 -19.12 -15.95 5.61
N ALA A 296 -19.76 -16.85 4.86
CA ALA A 296 -20.36 -16.55 3.56
C ALA A 296 -21.34 -15.37 3.62
N LYS A 297 -22.19 -15.31 4.67
CA LYS A 297 -23.11 -14.19 4.90
C LYS A 297 -22.40 -12.85 5.13
N VAL A 298 -21.28 -12.87 5.87
CA VAL A 298 -20.46 -11.67 6.08
C VAL A 298 -19.81 -11.21 4.76
N TRP A 299 -19.54 -12.14 3.86
CA TRP A 299 -19.03 -11.90 2.52
C TRP A 299 -20.13 -11.61 1.48
N GLY A 300 -21.37 -11.41 1.90
CA GLY A 300 -22.48 -10.97 1.04
C GLY A 300 -23.24 -12.07 0.31
N LEU A 301 -23.05 -13.35 0.68
CA LEU A 301 -23.75 -14.51 0.12
C LEU A 301 -24.94 -14.99 0.97
#